data_AF-A0A542XPW5-F1
#
_entry.id   AF-A0A542XPW5-F1
#
_cell.length_a   1.000
_cell.length_b   1.000
_cell.length_c   1.000
_cell.angle_alpha   90.00
_cell.angle_beta   90.00
_cell.angle_gamma   90.00
#
_symmetry.space_group_name_H-M   'P 1'
#
loop_
_entity.id
_entity.type
_entity.pdbx_description
1 polymer ?
#
loop_
_entity_poly.entity_id
_entity_poly.type
_entity_poly.pdbx_seq_one_letter_code
_entity_poly.pdbx_strand_id
1 'polypeptide(L)'
;MTMYHGGDVVDRAQAVLDAHAVSSADGLCVACRVPGPCGRYEGAAAVFTQSLRLPRRIPGVTRPELIGARRVGFRGLLGGVG
;
A
#
# COMPACT_ATOMS: atom_id res chain seq x y z
N MET A 1 3.68 5.54 -35.73
CA MET A 1 3.30 4.69 -34.58
C MET A 1 3.21 5.60 -33.37
N THR A 2 2.04 6.13 -33.05
CA THR A 2 1.84 6.98 -31.86
C THR A 2 1.79 6.08 -30.64
N MET A 3 2.87 6.08 -29.86
CA MET A 3 2.94 5.34 -28.60
C MET A 3 1.98 6.01 -27.62
N TYR A 4 0.94 5.28 -27.19
CA TYR A 4 -0.08 5.78 -26.28
C TYR A 4 0.48 5.86 -24.85
N HIS A 5 1.39 6.80 -24.59
CA HIS A 5 2.14 6.92 -23.32
C HIS A 5 1.25 7.14 -22.09
N GLY A 6 0.00 7.59 -22.27
CA GLY A 6 -0.96 7.75 -21.18
C GLY A 6 -1.42 6.42 -20.55
N GLY A 7 -1.39 5.31 -21.28
CA GLY A 7 -1.66 3.98 -20.73
C GLY A 7 -0.54 3.52 -19.79
N ASP A 8 0.70 3.62 -20.26
CA ASP A 8 1.90 3.19 -19.52
C ASP A 8 2.06 3.88 -18.16
N VAL A 9 1.74 5.18 -18.11
CA VAL A 9 1.85 5.98 -16.87
C VAL A 9 0.79 5.57 -15.84
N VAL A 10 -0.43 5.31 -16.28
CA VAL A 10 -1.53 4.85 -15.41
C VAL A 10 -1.28 3.41 -14.93
N ASP A 11 -0.78 2.53 -15.79
CA ASP A 11 -0.43 1.16 -15.42
C ASP A 11 0.74 1.12 -14.43
N ARG A 12 1.76 1.96 -14.62
CA ARG A 12 2.84 2.11 -13.64
C ARG A 12 2.34 2.67 -12.31
N ALA A 13 1.46 3.68 -12.34
CA ALA A 13 0.87 4.23 -11.12
C ALA A 13 0.05 3.18 -10.38
N GLN A 14 -0.70 2.33 -11.10
CA GLN A 14 -1.43 1.21 -10.52
C GLN A 14 -0.50 0.25 -9.77
N ALA A 15 0.59 -0.18 -10.41
CA ALA A 15 1.57 -1.07 -9.80
C ALA A 15 2.19 -0.46 -8.52
N VAL A 16 2.40 0.86 -8.50
CA VAL A 16 2.88 1.56 -7.31
C VAL A 16 1.84 1.58 -6.19
N LEU A 17 0.55 1.81 -6.49
CA LEU A 17 -0.52 1.75 -5.49
C LEU A 17 -0.63 0.36 -4.88
N ASP A 18 -0.54 -0.69 -5.69
CA ASP A 18 -0.61 -2.08 -5.23
C ASP A 18 0.61 -2.44 -4.36
N ALA A 19 1.82 -2.05 -4.78
CA ALA A 19 3.04 -2.30 -4.03
C ALA A 19 3.15 -1.48 -2.74
N HIS A 20 2.57 -0.27 -2.71
CA HIS A 20 2.63 0.64 -1.57
C HIS A 20 1.32 0.71 -0.77
N ALA A 21 0.45 -0.29 -0.92
CA ALA A 21 -0.80 -0.40 -0.18
C ALA A 21 -0.58 -0.25 1.34
N VAL A 22 -1.55 0.36 2.01
CA VAL A 22 -1.53 0.50 3.47
C VAL A 22 -2.11 -0.77 4.09
N SER A 23 -1.34 -1.41 4.96
CA SER A 23 -1.79 -2.56 5.74
C SER A 23 -2.91 -2.11 6.68
N SER A 24 -4.08 -2.75 6.55
CA SER A 24 -5.19 -2.51 7.48
C SER A 24 -4.92 -3.00 8.90
N ALA A 25 -3.90 -3.85 9.11
CA ALA A 25 -3.57 -4.38 10.43
C ALA A 25 -2.81 -3.37 11.30
N ASP A 26 -1.99 -2.54 10.66
CA ASP A 26 -1.01 -1.70 11.35
C ASP A 26 -1.04 -0.22 10.93
N GLY A 27 -1.82 0.11 9.89
CA GLY A 27 -1.81 1.43 9.28
C GLY A 27 -0.50 1.80 8.58
N LEU A 28 0.40 0.83 8.36
CA LEU A 28 1.71 1.06 7.75
C LEU A 28 1.69 0.68 6.27
N CYS A 29 2.43 1.41 5.43
CA CYS A 29 2.72 1.00 4.06
C CYS A 29 3.43 -0.36 4.06
N VAL A 30 2.98 -1.30 3.22
CA VAL A 30 3.53 -2.66 3.18
C VAL A 30 4.99 -2.68 2.69
N ALA A 31 5.37 -1.79 1.78
CA ALA A 31 6.72 -1.71 1.24
C ALA A 31 7.66 -0.82 2.09
N CYS A 32 7.20 0.38 2.46
CA CYS A 32 8.06 1.35 3.16
C CYS A 32 8.06 1.17 4.69
N ARG A 33 7.08 0.46 5.25
CA ARG A 33 6.89 0.25 6.71
C ARG A 33 6.74 1.55 7.53
N VAL A 34 6.42 2.66 6.87
CA VAL A 34 6.06 3.95 7.50
C VAL A 34 4.54 4.07 7.66
N PRO A 35 4.04 4.90 8.61
CA PRO A 35 2.61 5.24 8.68
C PRO A 35 2.10 5.70 7.31
N GLY A 36 1.05 5.02 6.84
CA GLY A 36 0.49 5.24 5.52
C GLY A 36 -0.54 6.38 5.49
N PRO A 37 -0.75 7.01 4.32
CA PRO A 37 -0.10 6.73 3.03
C PRO A 37 1.34 7.26 2.94
N CYS A 38 2.22 6.55 2.24
CA CYS A 38 3.59 7.00 1.99
C CYS A 38 3.68 7.85 0.72
N GLY A 39 4.70 8.71 0.58
CA GLY A 39 4.80 9.63 -0.55
C GLY A 39 4.77 8.98 -1.95
N ARG A 40 5.21 7.72 -2.09
CA ARG A 40 5.07 6.98 -3.36
C ARG A 40 3.62 6.61 -3.67
N TYR A 41 2.86 6.21 -2.65
CA TYR A 41 1.44 5.95 -2.78
C TYR A 41 0.69 7.24 -3.14
N GLU A 42 1.01 8.35 -2.47
CA GLU A 42 0.40 9.65 -2.75
C GLU A 42 0.72 10.15 -4.16
N GLY A 43 1.98 10.04 -4.59
CA GLY A 43 2.38 10.41 -5.95
C GLY A 43 1.67 9.58 -7.02
N ALA A 44 1.51 8.28 -6.79
CA ALA A 44 0.75 7.42 -7.69
C ALA A 44 -0.76 7.74 -7.69
N ALA A 45 -1.34 8.05 -6.52
CA ALA A 45 -2.73 8.48 -6.43
C ALA A 45 -2.98 9.79 -7.20
N ALA A 46 -2.03 10.73 -7.15
CA ALA A 46 -2.12 11.99 -7.87
C ALA A 46 -2.18 11.81 -9.39
N VAL A 47 -1.50 10.80 -9.95
CA VAL A 47 -1.57 10.46 -11.39
C VAL A 47 -3.01 10.12 -11.80
N PHE A 48 -3.74 9.38 -10.97
CA PHE A 48 -5.14 9.02 -11.23
C PHE A 48 -6.06 10.23 -11.16
N THR A 49 -5.87 11.11 -10.17
CA THR A 49 -6.60 12.38 -10.07
C THR A 49 -6.40 13.25 -11.31
N GLN A 50 -5.15 13.40 -11.77
CA GLN A 50 -4.81 14.19 -12.96
C GLN A 50 -5.35 13.56 -14.25
N SER A 51 -5.37 12.23 -14.32
CA SER A 51 -5.86 11.49 -15.49
C SER A 51 -7.38 11.33 -15.52
N LEU A 52 -8.11 11.81 -14.51
CA LEU A 52 -9.55 11.63 -14.33
C LEU A 52 -9.98 10.14 -14.41
N ARG A 53 -9.12 9.24 -13.90
CA ARG A 53 -9.34 7.80 -13.90
C ARG A 53 -9.38 7.29 -12.47
N LEU A 54 -10.18 6.26 -12.22
CA LEU A 54 -10.12 5.55 -10.95
C LEU A 54 -9.02 4.49 -10.96
N PRO A 55 -8.26 4.35 -9.86
CA PRO A 55 -7.42 3.18 -9.66
C PRO A 55 -8.26 1.91 -9.74
N ARG A 56 -7.72 0.88 -10.40
CA ARG A 56 -8.28 -0.46 -10.31
C ARG A 56 -7.99 -0.97 -8.90
N ARG A 57 -9.01 -1.49 -8.23
CA ARG A 57 -8.80 -2.21 -6.97
C ARG A 57 -8.71 -3.69 -7.29
N ILE A 58 -7.55 -4.30 -7.07
CA ILE A 58 -7.38 -5.75 -7.18
C ILE A 58 -7.68 -6.36 -5.81
N PRO A 59 -8.84 -6.99 -5.60
CA PRO A 59 -9.13 -7.68 -4.35
C PRO A 59 -8.11 -8.80 -4.12
N GLY A 60 -7.55 -8.87 -2.91
CA GLY A 60 -6.51 -9.83 -2.52
C GLY A 60 -5.14 -9.22 -2.20
N VAL A 61 -4.90 -7.95 -2.53
CA VAL A 61 -3.70 -7.20 -2.07
C VAL A 61 -3.90 -6.67 -0.65
N THR A 62 -5.14 -6.30 -0.32
CA THR A 62 -5.57 -6.22 1.07
C THR A 62 -5.62 -7.65 1.59
N ARG A 63 -5.03 -7.89 2.76
CA ARG A 63 -5.17 -9.14 3.51
C ARG A 63 -6.36 -9.00 4.45
N PRO A 64 -7.62 -9.20 3.99
CA PRO A 64 -8.79 -9.04 4.84
C PRO A 64 -8.74 -9.97 6.05
N GLU A 65 -8.02 -11.09 5.97
CA GLU A 65 -7.76 -11.98 7.10
C GLU A 65 -7.01 -11.32 8.26
N LEU A 66 -6.38 -10.15 8.03
CA LEU A 66 -5.73 -9.35 9.07
C LEU A 66 -6.62 -8.22 9.60
N ILE A 67 -7.82 -8.02 9.06
CA ILE A 67 -8.79 -7.05 9.59
C ILE A 67 -9.30 -7.58 10.93
N GLY A 68 -8.97 -6.89 12.03
CA GLY A 68 -9.28 -7.31 13.39
C GLY A 68 -8.23 -8.23 14.04
N ALA A 69 -7.16 -8.61 13.33
CA ALA A 69 -6.04 -9.33 13.91
C ALA A 69 -5.23 -8.38 14.82
N ARG A 70 -5.53 -8.40 16.12
CA ARG A 70 -4.75 -7.68 17.12
C ARG A 70 -3.37 -8.33 17.20
N ARG A 71 -2.32 -7.57 16.88
CA ARG A 71 -0.95 -8.00 17.18
C ARG A 71 -0.83 -8.16 18.71
N VAL A 72 -0.74 -9.40 19.20
CA VAL A 72 -0.07 -9.67 20.47
C VAL A 72 1.39 -9.29 20.23
N GLY A 73 1.79 -8.14 20.78
CA GLY A 73 3.12 -7.59 20.58
C GLY A 73 4.18 -8.63 20.93
N PHE A 74 4.99 -9.04 19.96
CA PHE A 74 6.29 -9.60 20.25
C PHE A 74 7.18 -8.45 20.72
N ARG A 75 7.04 -8.09 21.99
CA ARG A 75 7.96 -7.20 22.70
C ARG A 75 8.48 -7.93 23.94
N GLY A 76 9.55 -8.69 23.73
CA GLY A 76 10.50 -9.05 24.78
C GLY A 76 10.36 -10.46 25.36
N LEU A 77 10.95 -11.45 24.69
CA LEU A 77 11.58 -12.57 25.40
C LEU A 77 12.91 -12.08 26.00
N LEU A 78 12.81 -11.42 27.15
CA LEU A 78 13.88 -11.24 28.17
C LEU A 78 13.08 -11.33 29.49
N GLY A 79 13.02 -12.41 30.26
CA GLY A 79 14.11 -13.27 30.72
C GLY A 79 14.59 -12.80 32.10
N GLY A 80 14.09 -13.41 33.19
CA GLY A 80 14.59 -13.29 34.58
C GLY A 80 13.70 -12.45 35.51
N VAL A 81 12.87 -13.00 36.41
CA VAL A 81 13.15 -13.48 37.78
C VAL A 81 14.26 -12.74 38.55
N GLY A 82 13.91 -12.13 39.69
CA GLY A 82 14.81 -11.50 40.65
C GLY A 82 14.20 -10.26 41.28
#